data_AF-A0A959LX56-F1
#
_entry.id   AF-A0A959LX56-F1
#
_cell.length_a   1.000
_cell.length_b   1.000
_cell.length_c   1.000
_cell.angle_alpha   90.00
_cell.angle_beta   90.00
_cell.angle_gamma   90.00
#
_symmetry.space_group_name_H-M   'P 1'
#
loop_
_entity.id
_entity.type
_entity.pdbx_description
1 polymer ?
#
loop_
_entity_poly.entity_id
_entity_poly.type
_entity_poly.pdbx_seq_one_letter_code
_entity_poly.pdbx_strand_id
1 'polypeptide(L)'
;MKSEAEAQCDPGWTHITDTLLVQGCLYEVDLCAQCYVSHPGKVKINNFRKLDDSCPDTLDPNETLQQLFSQVSTWAYLWFDQCQSNIPPCDLDSAKEVTFEYNVCWLMKKDTISNRMWYLPCTDEVCTVTYKICMNPDMSLNTTITNMTPPSIPFGCTLEGYQVVEPIYHNQESDCFVLHTPCNPDGGWNPY
;
A
#
# COMPACT_ATOMS: atom_id res chain seq x y z
N MET A 1 -14.99 0.36 -26.82
CA MET A 1 -14.58 -0.31 -25.57
C MET A 1 -13.09 -0.03 -25.41
N LYS A 2 -12.73 1.00 -24.63
CA LYS A 2 -11.35 1.15 -24.19
C LYS A 2 -11.18 0.12 -23.08
N SER A 3 -10.27 -0.83 -23.27
CA SER A 3 -9.76 -1.61 -22.15
C SER A 3 -9.24 -0.57 -21.15
N GLU A 4 -9.87 -0.47 -19.99
CA GLU A 4 -9.19 0.06 -18.82
C GLU A 4 -7.94 -0.81 -18.71
N ALA A 5 -6.78 -0.23 -18.94
CA ALA A 5 -5.55 -0.94 -18.71
C ALA A 5 -5.50 -1.13 -17.20
N GLU A 6 -5.90 -2.32 -16.74
CA GLU A 6 -5.59 -2.80 -15.39
C GLU A 6 -4.14 -2.41 -15.11
N ALA A 7 -3.87 -1.83 -13.94
CA ALA A 7 -2.54 -1.34 -13.58
C ALA A 7 -1.57 -2.53 -13.57
N GLN A 8 -0.96 -2.82 -14.71
CA GLN A 8 -0.08 -3.96 -14.89
C GLN A 8 1.17 -3.72 -14.03
N CYS A 9 1.49 -4.70 -13.19
CA CYS A 9 2.74 -4.68 -12.45
C CYS A 9 3.94 -4.68 -13.39
N ASP A 10 5.05 -4.11 -12.94
CA ASP A 10 6.31 -4.12 -13.68
C ASP A 10 6.79 -5.55 -13.99
N PRO A 11 7.61 -5.75 -15.04
CA PRO A 11 8.17 -7.06 -15.34
C PRO A 11 8.85 -7.70 -14.12
N GLY A 12 8.48 -8.94 -13.81
CA GLY A 12 9.02 -9.68 -12.66
C GLY A 12 8.26 -9.47 -11.35
N TRP A 13 7.14 -8.75 -11.38
CA TRP A 13 6.17 -8.67 -10.30
C TRP A 13 4.92 -9.47 -10.64
N THR A 14 4.21 -9.92 -9.62
CA THR A 14 2.92 -10.61 -9.71
C THR A 14 1.82 -9.64 -9.31
N HIS A 15 0.82 -9.49 -10.19
CA HIS A 15 -0.38 -8.72 -9.89
C HIS A 15 -1.36 -9.55 -9.05
N ILE A 16 -1.86 -8.95 -7.98
CA ILE A 16 -2.78 -9.57 -7.03
C ILE A 16 -3.90 -8.57 -6.78
N THR A 17 -5.13 -8.99 -6.98
CA THR A 17 -6.32 -8.24 -6.54
C THR A 17 -6.92 -8.98 -5.37
N ASP A 18 -7.15 -8.27 -4.27
CA ASP A 18 -7.72 -8.86 -3.07
C ASP A 18 -8.73 -7.95 -2.38
N THR A 19 -9.53 -8.53 -1.51
CA THR A 19 -10.53 -7.83 -0.72
C THR A 19 -10.14 -7.83 0.76
N LEU A 20 -9.81 -6.65 1.30
CA LEU A 20 -9.43 -6.45 2.70
C LEU A 20 -10.57 -5.81 3.49
N LEU A 21 -10.65 -6.11 4.79
CA LEU A 21 -11.65 -5.55 5.69
C LEU A 21 -11.02 -4.47 6.57
N VAL A 22 -11.42 -3.21 6.39
CA VAL A 22 -10.95 -2.05 7.18
C VAL A 22 -12.14 -1.49 7.94
N GLN A 23 -12.10 -1.54 9.28
CA GLN A 23 -13.19 -1.04 10.15
C GLN A 23 -14.60 -1.53 9.77
N GLY A 24 -14.71 -2.75 9.23
CA GLY A 24 -16.00 -3.32 8.80
C GLY A 24 -16.39 -2.99 7.36
N CYS A 25 -15.61 -2.20 6.64
CA CYS A 25 -15.78 -1.93 5.21
C CYS A 25 -14.85 -2.79 4.36
N LEU A 26 -15.39 -3.34 3.27
CA LEU A 26 -14.59 -4.10 2.31
C LEU A 26 -13.93 -3.15 1.31
N TYR A 27 -12.65 -3.38 1.07
CA TYR A 27 -11.81 -2.65 0.15
C TYR A 27 -11.22 -3.61 -0.86
N GLU A 28 -11.32 -3.30 -2.14
CA GLU A 28 -10.54 -3.97 -3.17
C GLU A 28 -9.20 -3.26 -3.28
N VAL A 29 -8.13 -4.04 -3.28
CA VAL A 29 -6.76 -3.54 -3.32
C VAL A 29 -6.03 -4.26 -4.44
N ASP A 30 -5.46 -3.49 -5.36
CA ASP A 30 -4.54 -4.02 -6.37
C ASP A 30 -3.11 -3.87 -5.86
N LEU A 31 -2.40 -4.98 -5.87
CA LEU A 31 -1.08 -5.14 -5.30
C LEU A 31 -0.12 -5.66 -6.36
N CYS A 32 1.12 -5.21 -6.28
CA CYS A 32 2.24 -5.85 -6.94
C CYS A 32 3.15 -6.46 -5.88
N ALA A 33 3.42 -7.76 -6.03
CA ALA A 33 4.39 -8.46 -5.19
C ALA A 33 5.49 -9.09 -6.05
N GLN A 34 6.74 -8.91 -5.63
CA GLN A 34 7.89 -9.61 -6.18
C GLN A 34 8.45 -10.53 -5.10
N CYS A 35 8.30 -11.84 -5.29
CA CYS A 35 8.91 -12.84 -4.43
C CYS A 35 10.37 -13.09 -4.87
N TYR A 36 11.29 -13.15 -3.92
CA TYR A 36 12.55 -13.85 -4.11
C TYR A 36 12.34 -15.35 -3.86
N VAL A 37 13.31 -16.18 -4.25
CA VAL A 37 13.25 -17.66 -4.23
C VAL A 37 12.73 -18.24 -2.91
N SER A 38 12.89 -17.53 -1.79
CA SER A 38 12.41 -17.99 -0.48
C SER A 38 11.85 -16.90 0.43
N HIS A 39 11.41 -15.74 -0.06
CA HIS A 39 10.70 -14.74 0.76
C HIS A 39 10.12 -13.61 -0.10
N PRO A 40 9.13 -12.84 0.40
CA PRO A 40 8.71 -11.60 -0.21
C PRO A 40 9.93 -10.69 -0.33
N GLY A 41 10.21 -10.29 -1.56
CA GLY A 41 11.26 -9.34 -1.86
C GLY A 41 10.74 -7.94 -1.79
N LYS A 42 9.68 -7.68 -2.56
CA LYS A 42 9.07 -6.37 -2.66
C LYS A 42 7.55 -6.41 -2.70
N VAL A 43 6.91 -5.41 -2.13
CA VAL A 43 5.44 -5.27 -2.09
C VAL A 43 5.07 -3.81 -2.34
N LYS A 44 4.06 -3.57 -3.18
CA LYS A 44 3.54 -2.25 -3.53
C LYS A 44 2.01 -2.30 -3.62
N ILE A 45 1.32 -1.33 -3.02
CA ILE A 45 -0.10 -1.08 -3.29
C ILE A 45 -0.18 -0.18 -4.52
N ASN A 46 -0.77 -0.68 -5.61
CA ASN A 46 -0.93 0.07 -6.85
C ASN A 46 -2.17 0.95 -6.83
N ASN A 47 -3.28 0.43 -6.31
CA ASN A 47 -4.50 1.19 -6.13
C ASN A 47 -5.37 0.51 -5.07
N PHE A 48 -6.40 1.23 -4.64
CA PHE A 48 -7.45 0.64 -3.83
C PHE A 48 -8.76 1.39 -4.04
N ARG A 49 -9.88 0.71 -3.78
CA ARG A 49 -11.21 1.31 -3.72
C ARG A 49 -12.07 0.63 -2.68
N LYS A 50 -13.04 1.37 -2.17
CA LYS A 50 -14.09 0.82 -1.33
C LYS A 50 -15.07 -0.01 -2.16
N LEU A 51 -15.47 -1.18 -1.68
CA LEU A 51 -16.43 -2.06 -2.37
C LEU A 51 -17.89 -1.82 -1.96
N ASP A 52 -18.14 -1.10 -0.87
CA ASP A 52 -19.49 -0.79 -0.41
C ASP A 52 -19.60 0.65 0.08
N ASP A 53 -20.23 1.52 -0.73
CA ASP A 53 -20.43 2.93 -0.40
C ASP A 53 -21.39 3.13 0.78
N SER A 54 -22.21 2.12 1.11
CA SER A 54 -23.14 2.18 2.25
C SER A 54 -22.46 1.87 3.58
N CYS A 55 -21.23 1.35 3.55
CA CYS A 55 -20.48 1.13 4.77
C CYS A 55 -20.09 2.50 5.37
N PRO A 56 -20.39 2.77 6.65
CA PRO A 56 -20.00 4.02 7.29
C PRO A 56 -18.51 3.95 7.58
N ASP A 57 -17.69 4.34 6.60
CA ASP A 57 -16.26 4.46 6.86
C ASP A 57 -16.04 5.73 7.65
N THR A 58 -15.54 5.57 8.86
CA THR A 58 -15.21 6.66 9.77
C THR A 58 -13.76 7.10 9.65
N LEU A 59 -12.93 6.31 8.95
CA LEU A 59 -11.53 6.62 8.75
C LEU A 59 -11.39 7.61 7.61
N ASP A 60 -10.39 8.49 7.76
CA ASP A 60 -9.93 9.24 6.62
C ASP A 60 -9.10 8.35 5.66
N PRO A 61 -8.82 8.83 4.44
CA PRO A 61 -8.02 8.06 3.48
C PRO A 61 -6.60 7.70 3.96
N ASN A 62 -5.97 8.48 4.85
CA ASN A 62 -4.65 8.16 5.42
C ASN A 62 -4.73 6.95 6.33
N GLU A 63 -5.66 6.98 7.28
CA GLU A 63 -5.89 5.89 8.21
C GLU A 63 -6.30 4.61 7.47
N THR A 64 -7.10 4.75 6.42
CA THR A 64 -7.47 3.64 5.53
C THR A 64 -6.23 3.04 4.87
N LEU A 65 -5.41 3.85 4.20
CA LEU A 65 -4.20 3.37 3.54
C LEU A 65 -3.22 2.71 4.54
N GLN A 66 -3.06 3.28 5.73
CA GLN A 66 -2.23 2.70 6.79
C GLN A 66 -2.76 1.34 7.26
N GLN A 67 -4.08 1.17 7.38
CA GLN A 67 -4.68 -0.12 7.72
C GLN A 67 -4.57 -1.13 6.59
N LEU A 68 -4.71 -0.71 5.33
CA LEU A 68 -4.46 -1.59 4.19
C LEU A 68 -3.00 -2.05 4.17
N PHE A 69 -2.05 -1.13 4.34
CA PHE A 69 -0.63 -1.48 4.45
C PHE A 69 -0.35 -2.39 5.63
N SER A 70 -0.96 -2.17 6.80
CA SER A 70 -0.74 -3.03 7.96
C SER A 70 -1.27 -4.44 7.73
N GLN A 71 -2.39 -4.59 7.01
CA GLN A 71 -2.94 -5.89 6.63
C GLN A 71 -2.09 -6.61 5.57
N VAL A 72 -1.70 -5.94 4.48
CA VAL A 72 -0.88 -6.57 3.42
C VAL A 72 0.55 -6.80 3.85
N SER A 73 1.04 -6.06 4.85
CA SER A 73 2.35 -6.30 5.47
C SER A 73 2.32 -7.40 6.52
N THR A 74 1.15 -7.95 6.85
CA THR A 74 1.09 -9.08 7.77
C THR A 74 1.72 -10.33 7.18
N TRP A 75 2.24 -11.12 8.09
CA TRP A 75 2.78 -12.44 7.83
C TRP A 75 1.86 -13.30 6.95
N ALA A 76 0.60 -13.42 7.34
CA ALA A 76 -0.31 -14.36 6.69
C ALA A 76 -0.48 -14.02 5.19
N TYR A 77 -0.61 -12.72 4.93
CA TYR A 77 -0.89 -12.17 3.62
C TYR A 77 0.24 -12.40 2.61
N LEU A 78 1.46 -12.01 2.97
CA LEU A 78 2.61 -12.08 2.05
C LEU A 78 3.05 -13.51 1.73
N TRP A 79 2.54 -14.48 2.49
CA TRP A 79 3.23 -15.74 2.61
C TRP A 79 2.42 -16.98 2.32
N PHE A 80 1.24 -17.11 2.92
CA PHE A 80 0.37 -18.24 2.63
C PHE A 80 -0.17 -18.13 1.22
N ASP A 81 -0.41 -16.91 0.76
CA ASP A 81 -1.06 -16.70 -0.53
C ASP A 81 -0.07 -16.48 -1.68
N GLN A 82 1.15 -15.98 -1.43
CA GLN A 82 1.98 -15.43 -2.52
C GLN A 82 3.40 -16.01 -2.69
N CYS A 83 4.19 -16.20 -1.61
CA CYS A 83 5.63 -16.53 -1.75
C CYS A 83 6.10 -17.88 -1.14
N GLN A 84 5.20 -18.74 -0.63
CA GLN A 84 5.45 -20.13 -0.14
C GLN A 84 6.85 -20.41 0.47
N SER A 85 7.20 -19.88 1.65
CA SER A 85 8.50 -20.16 2.30
C SER A 85 8.39 -20.52 3.81
N ASN A 86 9.45 -20.47 4.65
CA ASN A 86 9.35 -20.38 6.15
C ASN A 86 9.99 -19.09 6.74
N ILE A 87 9.22 -18.23 7.47
CA ILE A 87 9.79 -17.07 8.20
C ILE A 87 10.50 -17.68 9.40
N PRO A 88 11.78 -17.34 9.58
CA PRO A 88 12.54 -17.96 10.65
C PRO A 88 12.23 -17.31 12.01
N PRO A 89 12.50 -18.04 13.11
CA PRO A 89 12.39 -17.50 14.45
C PRO A 89 13.35 -16.32 14.68
N CYS A 90 13.00 -15.41 15.59
CA CYS A 90 13.78 -14.21 15.91
C CYS A 90 15.10 -14.44 16.66
N ASP A 91 15.53 -15.68 16.85
CA ASP A 91 16.59 -16.05 17.79
C ASP A 91 18.01 -15.88 17.24
N LEU A 92 18.26 -15.94 15.93
CA LEU A 92 19.64 -16.07 15.41
C LEU A 92 19.82 -15.54 13.97
N ASP A 93 19.99 -14.22 13.78
CA ASP A 93 20.39 -13.57 12.50
C ASP A 93 19.62 -13.97 11.23
N SER A 94 18.54 -14.72 11.40
CA SER A 94 17.81 -15.41 10.36
C SER A 94 16.70 -14.53 9.79
N ALA A 95 16.34 -13.47 10.52
CA ALA A 95 15.32 -12.50 10.13
C ALA A 95 15.52 -12.07 8.67
N LYS A 96 14.43 -12.18 7.91
CA LYS A 96 14.43 -11.91 6.48
C LYS A 96 14.20 -10.43 6.23
N GLU A 97 14.76 -9.92 5.15
CA GLU A 97 14.46 -8.56 4.71
C GLU A 97 13.34 -8.59 3.68
N VAL A 98 12.39 -7.67 3.84
CA VAL A 98 11.33 -7.37 2.88
C VAL A 98 11.29 -5.87 2.66
N THR A 99 11.18 -5.45 1.40
CA THR A 99 11.10 -4.03 1.05
C THR A 99 9.67 -3.68 0.62
N PHE A 100 9.08 -2.66 1.22
CA PHE A 100 7.80 -2.11 0.78
C PHE A 100 8.05 -0.84 -0.02
N GLU A 101 7.39 -0.75 -1.16
CA GLU A 101 7.39 0.44 -2.01
C GLU A 101 6.08 1.22 -1.76
N TYR A 102 6.22 2.42 -1.20
CA TYR A 102 5.12 3.31 -0.85
C TYR A 102 5.03 4.43 -1.88
N ASN A 103 3.89 4.51 -2.58
CA ASN A 103 3.56 5.74 -3.30
C ASN A 103 3.27 6.82 -2.26
N VAL A 104 3.95 7.96 -2.38
CA VAL A 104 3.77 9.10 -1.46
C VAL A 104 2.68 10.06 -1.93
N CYS A 105 2.31 9.99 -3.21
CA CYS A 105 1.34 10.87 -3.81
C CYS A 105 0.23 10.13 -4.56
N TRP A 106 -0.99 10.55 -4.28
CA TRP A 106 -2.22 9.90 -4.72
C TRP A 106 -3.19 10.92 -5.33
N LEU A 107 -4.05 10.43 -6.21
CA LEU A 107 -5.24 11.13 -6.70
C LEU A 107 -6.47 10.26 -6.48
N MET A 108 -7.61 10.90 -6.43
CA MET A 108 -8.91 10.26 -6.43
C MET A 108 -9.51 10.31 -7.84
N LYS A 109 -10.13 9.22 -8.28
CA LYS A 109 -10.84 9.15 -9.55
C LYS A 109 -12.16 8.43 -9.41
N LYS A 110 -13.24 9.03 -9.89
CA LYS A 110 -14.57 8.40 -9.86
C LYS A 110 -14.76 7.46 -11.04
N ASP A 111 -14.94 6.18 -10.76
CA ASP A 111 -15.18 5.14 -11.75
C ASP A 111 -16.49 5.38 -12.51
N THR A 112 -16.50 5.07 -13.81
CA THR A 112 -17.69 5.19 -14.66
C THR A 112 -18.68 4.06 -14.44
N ILE A 113 -18.21 2.86 -14.10
CA ILE A 113 -19.04 1.66 -14.07
C ILE A 113 -19.67 1.48 -12.70
N SER A 114 -18.84 1.48 -11.66
CA SER A 114 -19.27 1.24 -10.28
C SER A 114 -19.71 2.49 -9.54
N ASN A 115 -19.44 3.69 -10.09
CA ASN A 115 -19.65 4.98 -9.42
C ASN A 115 -18.84 5.15 -8.11
N ARG A 116 -17.80 4.33 -7.93
CA ARG A 116 -16.92 4.32 -6.73
C ARG A 116 -15.68 5.18 -6.94
N MET A 117 -15.04 5.50 -5.82
CA MET A 117 -13.77 6.24 -5.81
C MET A 117 -12.58 5.29 -5.81
N TRP A 118 -11.71 5.46 -6.80
CA TRP A 118 -10.38 4.87 -6.85
C TRP A 118 -9.35 5.83 -6.28
N TYR A 119 -8.41 5.29 -5.51
CA TYR A 119 -7.19 5.96 -5.12
C TYR A 119 -6.04 5.41 -5.97
N LEU A 120 -5.41 6.29 -6.76
CA LEU A 120 -4.39 5.96 -7.74
C LEU A 120 -3.13 6.78 -7.46
N PRO A 121 -1.91 6.24 -7.70
CA PRO A 121 -0.69 7.02 -7.60
C PRO A 121 -0.65 8.11 -8.67
N CYS A 122 -0.19 9.30 -8.30
CA CYS A 122 0.01 10.39 -9.26
C CYS A 122 1.26 10.24 -10.10
N THR A 123 2.29 9.62 -9.53
CA THR A 123 3.60 9.42 -10.12
C THR A 123 4.08 8.01 -9.81
N ASP A 124 5.06 7.53 -10.57
CA ASP A 124 5.73 6.26 -10.29
C ASP A 124 6.80 6.41 -9.18
N GLU A 125 6.91 7.58 -8.55
CA GLU A 125 7.88 7.82 -7.49
C GLU A 125 7.44 7.12 -6.21
N VAL A 126 8.27 6.19 -5.77
CA VAL A 126 8.08 5.43 -4.54
C VAL A 126 9.16 5.76 -3.53
N CYS A 127 8.77 5.78 -2.27
CA CYS A 127 9.70 5.56 -1.17
C CYS A 127 9.85 4.06 -0.94
N THR A 128 11.02 3.63 -0.49
CA THR A 128 11.20 2.22 -0.08
C THR A 128 11.49 2.12 1.42
N VAL A 129 10.83 1.19 2.10
CA VAL A 129 11.13 0.86 3.50
C VAL A 129 11.46 -0.62 3.56
N THR A 130 12.65 -0.94 4.05
CA THR A 130 13.08 -2.32 4.27
C THR A 130 12.90 -2.67 5.73
N TYR A 131 12.22 -3.78 5.97
CA TYR A 131 11.97 -4.34 7.29
C TYR A 131 12.75 -5.64 7.44
N LYS A 132 13.40 -5.82 8.59
CA LYS A 132 13.72 -7.16 9.10
C LYS A 132 12.45 -7.75 9.70
N ILE A 133 12.10 -8.96 9.27
CA ILE A 133 10.94 -9.70 9.76
C ILE A 133 11.38 -11.06 10.31
N CYS A 134 10.83 -11.44 11.46
CA CYS A 134 11.03 -12.75 12.08
C CYS A 134 9.83 -13.11 12.96
N MET A 135 9.73 -14.39 13.33
CA MET A 135 8.64 -14.89 14.18
C MET A 135 9.09 -15.01 15.63
N ASN A 136 8.34 -14.43 16.56
CA ASN A 136 8.56 -14.64 18.00
C ASN A 136 8.05 -16.02 18.43
N PRO A 137 8.49 -16.54 19.60
CA PRO A 137 8.03 -17.84 20.11
C PRO A 137 6.52 -17.94 20.36
N ASP A 138 5.83 -16.80 20.54
CA ASP A 138 4.38 -16.70 20.70
C ASP A 138 3.61 -16.61 19.37
N MET A 139 4.31 -16.80 18.24
CA MET A 139 3.80 -16.65 16.88
C MET A 139 3.39 -15.22 16.50
N SER A 140 3.82 -14.21 17.28
CA SER A 140 3.72 -12.81 16.83
C SER A 140 4.82 -12.48 15.83
N LEU A 141 4.48 -11.69 14.82
CA LEU A 141 5.45 -11.17 13.86
C LEU A 141 6.22 -10.02 14.51
N ASN A 142 7.55 -10.10 14.52
CA ASN A 142 8.41 -8.98 14.86
C ASN A 142 8.88 -8.31 13.57
N THR A 143 8.69 -7.00 13.47
CA THR A 143 9.13 -6.19 12.33
C THR A 143 9.98 -5.03 12.83
N THR A 144 11.10 -4.77 12.16
CA THR A 144 11.98 -3.64 12.50
C THR A 144 12.46 -2.99 11.22
N ILE A 145 12.33 -1.67 11.11
CA ILE A 145 12.84 -0.94 9.95
C ILE A 145 14.38 -1.01 9.98
N THR A 146 14.97 -1.54 8.91
CA THR A 146 16.44 -1.61 8.75
C THR A 146 16.97 -0.55 7.80
N ASN A 147 16.16 -0.13 6.83
CA ASN A 147 16.51 0.92 5.89
C ASN A 147 15.27 1.65 5.39
N MET A 148 15.42 2.93 5.07
CA MET A 148 14.38 3.73 4.43
C MET A 148 15.04 4.63 3.38
N THR A 149 14.58 4.52 2.14
CA THR A 149 15.01 5.40 1.05
C THR A 149 13.88 6.37 0.77
N PRO A 150 14.06 7.68 1.05
CA PRO A 150 13.04 8.65 0.70
C PRO A 150 12.81 8.66 -0.81
N PRO A 151 11.64 9.08 -1.29
CA PRO A 151 11.45 9.25 -2.72
C PRO A 151 12.38 10.37 -3.26
N SER A 152 12.37 10.57 -4.58
CA SER A 152 13.01 11.74 -5.20
C SER A 152 12.29 13.04 -4.81
N ILE A 153 12.99 14.03 -4.25
CA ILE A 153 12.41 15.36 -3.98
C ILE A 153 12.53 16.23 -5.25
N PRO A 154 11.52 17.05 -5.60
CA PRO A 154 10.25 17.27 -4.91
C PRO A 154 9.15 16.28 -5.33
N PHE A 155 8.40 15.77 -4.34
CA PHE A 155 7.35 14.74 -4.50
C PHE A 155 6.10 15.15 -5.30
N GLY A 156 6.15 16.28 -6.00
CA GLY A 156 5.06 16.79 -6.86
C GLY A 156 3.76 17.20 -6.15
N CYS A 157 3.58 16.86 -4.87
CA CYS A 157 2.29 16.91 -4.18
C CYS A 157 2.39 17.68 -2.87
N THR A 158 1.46 18.60 -2.66
CA THR A 158 1.48 19.57 -1.55
C THR A 158 0.18 19.60 -0.76
N LEU A 159 -0.88 18.99 -1.28
CA LEU A 159 -2.17 18.92 -0.60
C LEU A 159 -2.18 17.73 0.34
N GLU A 160 -2.77 17.90 1.51
CA GLU A 160 -3.15 16.80 2.39
C GLU A 160 -4.48 16.18 1.93
N GLY A 161 -4.71 14.92 2.26
CA GLY A 161 -5.93 14.20 1.85
C GLY A 161 -7.24 14.93 2.20
N TYR A 162 -7.31 15.59 3.36
CA TYR A 162 -8.48 16.36 3.79
C TYR A 162 -8.67 17.68 3.02
N GLN A 163 -7.67 18.15 2.27
CA GLN A 163 -7.73 19.39 1.50
C GLN A 163 -8.24 19.16 0.07
N VAL A 164 -8.30 17.91 -0.38
CA VAL A 164 -8.67 17.58 -1.75
C VAL A 164 -10.18 17.53 -1.90
N VAL A 165 -10.66 18.13 -3.00
CA VAL A 165 -12.06 18.06 -3.38
C VAL A 165 -12.33 16.73 -4.06
N GLU A 166 -13.28 15.97 -3.51
CA GLU A 166 -13.73 14.72 -4.10
C GLU A 166 -14.32 14.93 -5.51
N PRO A 167 -13.92 14.12 -6.50
CA PRO A 167 -14.51 14.13 -7.83
C PRO A 167 -16.02 13.87 -7.83
N ILE A 168 -16.78 14.77 -8.44
CA ILE A 168 -18.25 14.68 -8.51
C ILE A 168 -18.69 13.94 -9.78
N TYR A 169 -17.96 14.15 -10.88
CA TYR A 169 -18.24 13.56 -12.18
C TYR A 169 -17.42 12.30 -12.44
N HIS A 170 -17.96 11.38 -13.24
CA HIS A 170 -17.20 10.19 -13.67
C HIS A 170 -15.96 10.57 -14.48
N ASN A 171 -14.87 9.83 -14.28
CA ASN A 171 -13.53 10.09 -14.83
C ASN A 171 -12.91 11.43 -14.44
N GLN A 172 -13.54 12.21 -13.56
CA GLN A 172 -12.88 13.37 -12.99
C GLN A 172 -11.80 12.87 -12.01
N GLU A 173 -10.61 13.39 -12.20
CA GLU A 173 -9.47 13.21 -11.30
C GLU A 173 -9.42 14.40 -10.33
N SER A 174 -9.02 14.14 -9.09
CA SER A 174 -8.72 15.20 -8.14
C SER A 174 -7.33 15.78 -8.39
N ASP A 175 -7.02 16.88 -7.71
CA ASP A 175 -5.62 17.25 -7.52
C ASP A 175 -4.88 16.16 -6.73
N CYS A 176 -3.56 16.11 -6.94
CA CYS A 176 -2.67 15.17 -6.28
C CYS A 176 -2.40 15.56 -4.82
N PHE A 177 -2.42 14.58 -3.93
CA PHE A 177 -2.26 14.76 -2.49
C PHE A 177 -1.42 13.69 -1.82
N VAL A 178 -0.97 14.05 -0.63
CA VAL A 178 -0.16 13.23 0.23
C VAL A 178 -1.08 12.27 0.99
N LEU A 179 -0.77 10.98 0.90
CA LEU A 179 -1.26 10.00 1.89
C LEU A 179 -0.11 9.60 2.80
N HIS A 180 -0.26 9.80 4.11
CA HIS A 180 0.83 9.61 5.07
C HIS A 180 1.18 8.13 5.26
N THR A 181 2.42 7.81 4.96
CA THR A 181 3.06 6.50 5.16
C THR A 181 4.30 6.69 6.05
N PRO A 182 5.03 5.62 6.44
CA PRO A 182 6.30 5.78 7.15
C PRO A 182 7.32 6.67 6.41
N CYS A 183 7.16 6.85 5.10
CA CYS A 183 8.03 7.67 4.26
C CYS A 183 7.75 9.17 4.31
N ASN A 184 6.58 9.55 4.81
CA ASN A 184 6.08 10.91 4.87
C ASN A 184 5.16 11.02 6.10
N PRO A 185 5.70 10.85 7.31
CA PRO A 185 4.89 10.88 8.52
C PRO A 185 4.27 12.27 8.72
N ASP A 186 3.08 12.29 9.33
CA ASP A 186 2.42 13.52 9.71
C ASP A 186 3.32 14.31 10.70
N GLY A 187 3.55 15.59 10.43
CA GLY A 187 4.53 16.42 11.14
C GLY A 187 5.92 16.53 10.49
N GLY A 188 6.11 15.93 9.31
CA GLY A 188 7.32 16.10 8.49
C GLY A 188 8.33 14.96 8.67
N TRP A 189 9.19 14.77 7.68
CA TRP A 189 10.16 13.68 7.65
C TRP A 189 11.20 13.82 8.78
N ASN A 190 11.13 12.92 9.77
CA ASN A 190 12.19 12.72 10.75
C ASN A 190 12.94 11.42 10.43
N PRO A 191 14.17 11.46 9.89
CA PRO A 191 14.95 10.27 9.55
C PRO A 191 15.40 9.40 10.74
N TYR A 192 15.01 9.74 11.97
CA TYR A 192 15.53 9.15 13.20
C TYR A 192 14.47 8.93 14.28
#